data_AF-A0A822D224-F1
#
_entry.id   AF-A0A822D224-F1
#
_cell.length_a   1.000
_cell.length_b   1.000
_cell.length_c   1.000
_cell.angle_alpha   90.00
_cell.angle_beta   90.00
_cell.angle_gamma   90.00
#
_symmetry.space_group_name_H-M   'P 1'
#
loop_
_entity.id
_entity.type
_entity.pdbx_description
1 polymer ?
#
loop_
_entity_poly.entity_id
_entity_poly.type
_entity_poly.pdbx_seq_one_letter_code
_entity_poly.pdbx_strand_id
1 'polypeptide(L)'
;MLVDGTSITPQKVVPITIERGCLPGTQILLEGEGDQYSNGTSSDLIMVIRDQRHPHFRRENIDLIYKATISLAEALTGTRLYIQQLDGRQVEVSINEIVTPGFKQRVSNEGMPSTSNPGTYGDLIIELEVQYPNQLSLEK
;
A
#
# COMPACT_ATOMS: atom_id res chain seq x y z
N MET A 1 -33.96 -4.08 -31.25
CA MET A 1 -33.30 -5.16 -32.03
C MET A 1 -33.01 -4.59 -33.41
N LEU A 2 -31.75 -4.25 -33.69
CA LEU A 2 -31.29 -4.03 -35.07
C LEU A 2 -30.85 -5.38 -35.64
N VAL A 3 -31.09 -5.57 -36.93
CA VAL A 3 -31.17 -6.85 -37.64
C VAL A 3 -29.83 -7.54 -37.95
N ASP A 4 -28.70 -7.07 -37.43
CA ASP A 4 -27.37 -7.48 -37.91
C ASP A 4 -26.47 -8.16 -36.86
N GLY A 5 -27.03 -8.75 -35.80
CA GLY A 5 -26.29 -9.62 -34.87
C GLY A 5 -25.14 -8.96 -34.08
N THR A 6 -24.96 -7.64 -34.21
CA THR A 6 -23.93 -6.88 -33.51
C THR A 6 -24.55 -6.31 -32.25
N SER A 7 -24.33 -6.95 -31.10
CA SER A 7 -24.68 -6.36 -29.79
C SER A 7 -23.76 -5.17 -29.54
N ILE A 8 -24.29 -3.97 -29.75
CA ILE A 8 -23.63 -2.73 -29.35
C ILE A 8 -23.83 -2.64 -27.84
N THR A 9 -22.81 -2.99 -27.06
CA THR A 9 -22.81 -2.74 -25.61
C THR A 9 -22.54 -1.25 -25.40
N PRO A 10 -23.52 -0.46 -24.93
CA PRO A 10 -23.29 0.96 -24.67
C PRO A 10 -22.23 1.10 -23.57
N GLN A 11 -21.18 1.88 -23.85
CA GLN A 11 -20.19 2.23 -22.84
C GLN A 11 -20.72 3.39 -22.00
N LYS A 12 -20.73 3.21 -20.68
CA LYS A 12 -21.09 4.24 -19.71
C LYS A 12 -19.91 4.50 -18.78
N VAL A 13 -19.64 5.78 -18.53
CA VAL A 13 -18.62 6.22 -17.56
C VAL A 13 -19.32 6.57 -16.26
N VAL A 14 -18.96 5.89 -15.17
CA VAL A 14 -19.49 6.17 -13.83
C VAL A 14 -18.34 6.72 -12.99
N PRO A 15 -18.43 7.98 -12.51
CA PRO A 15 -17.40 8.55 -11.64
C PRO A 15 -17.46 7.90 -10.26
N ILE A 16 -16.30 7.50 -9.73
CA ILE A 16 -16.19 6.80 -8.46
C ILE A 16 -15.16 7.55 -7.61
N THR A 17 -15.58 7.98 -6.43
CA THR A 17 -14.70 8.62 -5.46
C THR A 17 -14.13 7.56 -4.53
N ILE A 18 -12.80 7.45 -4.47
CA ILE A 18 -12.11 6.60 -3.50
C ILE A 18 -11.64 7.50 -2.36
N GLU A 19 -12.26 7.35 -1.20
CA GLU A 19 -11.90 8.09 0.00
C GLU A 19 -10.49 7.74 0.48
N ARG A 20 -9.78 8.72 1.03
CA ARG A 20 -8.45 8.52 1.59
C ARG A 20 -8.50 7.47 2.70
N GLY A 21 -7.59 6.52 2.66
CA GLY A 21 -7.50 5.46 3.68
C GLY A 21 -8.48 4.30 3.48
N CYS A 22 -9.31 4.32 2.42
CA CYS A 22 -10.22 3.22 2.08
C CYS A 22 -9.51 1.86 2.18
N LEU A 23 -10.10 0.92 2.89
CA LEU A 23 -9.49 -0.38 3.16
C LEU A 23 -9.74 -1.33 1.97
N PRO A 24 -8.80 -2.27 1.70
CA PRO A 24 -9.06 -3.33 0.75
C PRO A 24 -10.28 -4.14 1.21
N GLY A 25 -11.13 -4.54 0.25
CA GLY A 25 -12.38 -5.24 0.50
C GLY A 25 -13.60 -4.33 0.67
N THR A 26 -13.43 -3.00 0.80
CA THR A 26 -14.56 -2.07 0.78
C THR A 26 -15.35 -2.21 -0.52
N GLN A 27 -16.67 -2.37 -0.38
CA GLN A 27 -17.61 -2.50 -1.49
C GLN A 27 -18.23 -1.16 -1.81
N ILE A 28 -18.27 -0.82 -3.11
CA ILE A 28 -18.98 0.34 -3.64
C ILE A 28 -20.15 -0.20 -4.47
N LEU A 29 -21.37 0.08 -4.00
CA LEU A 29 -22.61 -0.27 -4.69
C LEU A 29 -22.97 0.84 -5.68
N LEU A 30 -23.19 0.45 -6.93
CA LEU A 30 -23.70 1.30 -7.99
C LEU A 30 -25.05 0.73 -8.45
N GLU A 31 -26.12 1.29 -7.89
CA GLU A 31 -27.49 0.81 -8.11
C GLU A 31 -27.91 1.00 -9.56
N GLY A 32 -28.42 -0.07 -10.19
CA GLY A 32 -28.89 -0.04 -11.58
C GLY A 32 -27.81 0.15 -12.66
N GLU A 33 -26.53 0.09 -12.28
CA GLU A 33 -25.38 0.23 -13.20
C GLU A 33 -24.84 -1.12 -13.73
N GLY A 34 -25.51 -2.21 -13.40
CA GLY A 34 -25.22 -3.55 -13.90
C GLY A 34 -25.87 -3.87 -15.25
N ASP A 35 -26.04 -5.16 -15.52
CA ASP A 35 -26.62 -5.64 -16.77
C ASP A 35 -28.09 -5.22 -16.92
N GLN A 36 -28.42 -4.66 -18.08
CA GLN A 36 -29.78 -4.30 -18.42
C GLN A 36 -30.53 -5.49 -19.04
N TYR A 37 -31.69 -5.82 -18.49
CA TYR A 37 -32.58 -6.88 -18.95
C TYR A 37 -33.62 -6.37 -19.96
N SER A 38 -34.22 -7.28 -20.74
CA SER A 38 -35.22 -6.95 -21.77
C SER A 38 -36.50 -6.32 -21.24
N ASN A 39 -36.80 -6.49 -19.95
CA ASN A 39 -37.92 -5.86 -19.25
C ASN A 39 -37.65 -4.41 -18.82
N GLY A 40 -36.46 -3.88 -19.12
CA GLY A 40 -36.05 -2.51 -18.79
C GLY A 40 -35.41 -2.33 -17.42
N THR A 41 -35.34 -3.38 -16.58
CA THR A 41 -34.66 -3.35 -15.29
C THR A 41 -33.15 -3.52 -15.49
N SER A 42 -32.34 -2.86 -14.67
CA SER A 42 -30.90 -3.10 -14.56
C SER A 42 -30.55 -3.76 -13.23
N SER A 43 -29.56 -4.64 -13.22
CA SER A 43 -28.95 -5.12 -11.97
C SER A 43 -28.01 -4.08 -11.36
N ASP A 44 -27.50 -4.36 -10.16
CA ASP A 44 -26.52 -3.51 -9.49
C ASP A 44 -25.09 -3.94 -9.83
N LEU A 45 -24.19 -2.98 -9.85
CA LEU A 45 -22.75 -3.22 -9.98
C LEU A 45 -22.08 -3.02 -8.61
N ILE A 46 -21.43 -4.08 -8.12
CA ILE A 46 -20.63 -4.02 -6.89
C ILE A 46 -19.16 -4.02 -7.27
N MET A 47 -18.44 -2.97 -6.90
CA MET A 47 -16.99 -2.92 -7.04
C MET A 47 -16.33 -3.16 -5.69
N VAL A 48 -15.21 -3.88 -5.72
CA VAL A 48 -14.43 -4.18 -4.51
C VAL A 48 -13.06 -3.55 -4.63
N ILE A 49 -12.73 -2.67 -3.69
CA ILE A 49 -11.42 -2.02 -3.63
C ILE A 49 -10.34 -3.05 -3.29
N ARG A 50 -9.21 -2.98 -3.98
CA ARG A 50 -8.03 -3.80 -3.72
C ARG A 50 -6.78 -2.93 -3.75
N ASP A 51 -5.84 -3.21 -2.85
CA ASP A 51 -4.53 -2.57 -2.91
C ASP A 51 -3.76 -3.09 -4.12
N GLN A 52 -3.17 -2.18 -4.88
CA GLN A 52 -2.21 -2.52 -5.92
C GLN A 52 -0.83 -2.76 -5.28
N ARG A 53 -0.09 -3.75 -5.79
CA ARG A 53 1.30 -3.99 -5.35
C ARG A 53 2.14 -2.74 -5.62
N HIS A 54 2.80 -2.24 -4.58
CA HIS A 54 3.76 -1.14 -4.67
C HIS A 54 5.20 -1.68 -4.58
N PRO A 55 6.19 -1.13 -5.30
CA PRO A 55 7.57 -1.62 -5.29
C PRO A 55 8.25 -1.53 -3.92
N HIS A 56 7.92 -0.51 -3.13
CA HIS A 56 8.60 -0.23 -1.86
C HIS A 56 7.76 -0.47 -0.61
N PHE A 57 6.43 -0.43 -0.76
CA PHE A 57 5.51 -0.44 0.37
C PHE A 57 4.57 -1.62 0.28
N ARG A 58 4.29 -2.21 1.42
CA ARG A 58 3.20 -3.17 1.58
C ARG A 58 2.28 -2.64 2.65
N ARG A 59 1.00 -2.47 2.31
CA ARG A 59 0.00 -2.03 3.28
C ARG A 59 -0.39 -3.20 4.18
N GLU A 60 -0.48 -2.94 5.48
CA GLU A 60 -1.10 -3.81 6.47
C GLU A 60 -2.12 -3.00 7.28
N ASN A 61 -3.41 -3.14 6.96
CA ASN A 61 -4.47 -2.29 7.51
C ASN A 61 -4.20 -0.79 7.23
N ILE A 62 -3.92 -0.02 8.28
CA ILE A 62 -3.55 1.40 8.17
C ILE A 62 -2.03 1.62 8.29
N ASP A 63 -1.25 0.59 8.56
CA ASP A 63 0.20 0.67 8.65
C ASP A 63 0.83 0.43 7.27
N LEU A 64 2.01 1.02 7.04
CA LEU A 64 2.84 0.80 5.86
C LEU A 64 4.09 0.02 6.25
N ILE A 65 4.36 -1.07 5.55
CA ILE A 65 5.58 -1.87 5.74
C ILE A 65 6.58 -1.49 4.65
N TYR A 66 7.79 -1.10 5.05
CA TYR A 66 8.91 -0.80 4.17
C TYR A 66 10.07 -1.74 4.47
N LYS A 67 10.65 -2.36 3.45
CA LYS A 67 11.82 -3.22 3.62
C LYS A 67 13.07 -2.45 3.27
N ALA A 68 14.00 -2.36 4.22
CA ALA A 68 15.28 -1.69 4.03
C ALA A 68 16.42 -2.68 4.24
N THR A 69 17.37 -2.70 3.32
CA THR A 69 18.60 -3.48 3.47
C THR A 69 19.71 -2.56 3.98
N ILE A 70 20.39 -2.97 5.04
CA ILE A 70 21.54 -2.26 5.61
C ILE A 70 22.74 -3.21 5.68
N SER A 71 23.95 -2.67 5.66
CA SER A 71 25.16 -3.48 5.85
C SER A 71 25.29 -3.98 7.30
N LEU A 72 26.04 -5.07 7.49
CA LEU A 72 26.39 -5.52 8.85
C LEU A 72 27.11 -4.44 9.68
N ALA A 73 27.92 -3.58 9.05
CA ALA A 73 28.58 -2.47 9.74
C ALA A 73 27.54 -1.48 10.27
N GLU A 74 26.63 -1.00 9.41
CA GLU A 74 25.52 -0.12 9.80
C GLU A 74 24.62 -0.73 10.86
N ALA A 75 24.36 -2.04 10.79
CA ALA A 75 23.59 -2.76 11.79
C ALA A 75 24.24 -2.71 13.19
N LEU A 76 25.57 -2.63 13.26
CA LEU A 76 26.33 -2.62 14.51
C LEU A 76 26.67 -1.19 14.99
N THR A 77 26.83 -0.24 14.06
CA THR A 77 27.29 1.12 14.36
C THR A 77 26.19 2.18 14.28
N GLY A 78 25.00 1.80 13.85
CA GLY A 78 23.91 2.71 13.52
C GLY A 78 24.00 3.29 12.11
N THR A 79 22.86 3.76 11.61
CA THR A 79 22.72 4.37 10.27
C THR A 79 21.51 5.31 10.22
N ARG A 80 21.37 6.05 9.11
CA ARG A 80 20.21 6.88 8.82
C ARG A 80 19.60 6.46 7.49
N LEU A 81 18.31 6.17 7.51
CA LEU A 81 17.54 5.88 6.30
C LEU A 81 16.76 7.10 5.88
N TYR A 82 16.70 7.35 4.58
CA TYR A 82 15.87 8.38 3.98
C TYR A 82 14.81 7.71 3.11
N ILE A 83 13.55 7.76 3.55
CA ILE A 83 12.44 7.06 2.91
C ILE A 83 11.55 8.11 2.23
N GLN A 84 11.34 7.95 0.91
CA GLN A 84 10.35 8.75 0.19
C GLN A 84 8.96 8.16 0.41
N GLN A 85 8.09 8.94 1.03
CA GLN A 85 6.71 8.58 1.35
C GLN A 85 5.79 8.61 0.13
N LEU A 86 4.60 8.01 0.28
CA LEU A 86 3.56 7.99 -0.76
C LEU A 86 3.08 9.40 -1.17
N ASP A 87 3.19 10.38 -0.28
CA ASP A 87 2.85 11.79 -0.53
C ASP A 87 4.04 12.61 -1.10
N GLY A 88 5.19 11.97 -1.33
CA GLY A 88 6.40 12.59 -1.85
C GLY A 88 7.30 13.24 -0.80
N ARG A 89 6.91 13.31 0.47
CA ARG A 89 7.79 13.78 1.55
C ARG A 89 8.95 12.80 1.77
N GLN A 90 10.05 13.31 2.31
CA GLN A 90 11.18 12.49 2.74
C GLN A 90 11.18 12.40 4.26
N VAL A 91 11.22 11.18 4.79
CA VAL A 91 11.31 10.89 6.23
C VAL A 91 12.70 10.38 6.53
N GLU A 92 13.41 11.06 7.43
CA GLU A 92 14.70 10.61 7.96
C GLU A 92 14.45 9.73 9.19
N VAL A 93 15.02 8.53 9.19
CA VAL A 93 14.91 7.57 10.29
C VAL A 93 16.30 7.22 10.77
N SER A 94 16.62 7.63 12.01
CA SER A 94 17.89 7.30 12.66
C SER A 94 17.77 5.98 13.40
N ILE A 95 18.72 5.08 13.15
CA ILE A 95 18.82 3.78 13.80
C ILE A 95 20.09 3.82 14.66
N ASN A 96 19.89 3.89 15.97
CA ASN A 96 20.98 4.07 16.94
C ASN A 96 21.24 2.80 17.78
N GLU A 97 20.41 1.79 17.61
CA GLU A 97 20.51 0.51 18.33
C GLU A 97 21.08 -0.59 17.43
N ILE A 98 21.56 -1.67 18.05
CA ILE A 98 22.07 -2.83 17.32
C ILE A 98 20.91 -3.53 16.61
N VAL A 99 21.01 -3.61 15.29
CA VAL A 99 20.03 -4.27 14.45
C VAL A 99 20.30 -5.77 14.42
N THR A 100 19.32 -6.55 14.86
CA THR A 100 19.34 -8.01 14.83
C THR A 100 18.43 -8.56 13.72
N PRO A 101 18.59 -9.83 13.29
CA PRO A 101 17.69 -10.41 12.31
C PRO A 101 16.22 -10.33 12.76
N GLY A 102 15.36 -9.82 11.89
CA GLY A 102 13.93 -9.62 12.17
C GLY A 102 13.59 -8.33 12.91
N PHE A 103 14.59 -7.47 13.15
CA PHE A 103 14.39 -6.16 13.74
C PHE A 103 13.42 -5.30 12.93
N LYS A 104 12.57 -4.56 13.65
CA LYS A 104 11.62 -3.62 13.06
C LYS A 104 11.70 -2.27 13.75
N GLN A 105 11.87 -1.20 12.97
CA GLN A 105 11.75 0.17 13.46
C GLN A 105 10.34 0.69 13.18
N ARG A 106 9.64 1.18 14.20
CA ARG A 106 8.35 1.86 14.04
C ARG A 106 8.57 3.37 13.98
N VAL A 107 7.90 4.02 13.02
CA VAL A 107 7.85 5.48 12.89
C VAL A 107 6.38 5.88 12.94
N SER A 108 6.01 6.55 14.02
CA SER A 108 4.61 6.85 14.31
C SER A 108 4.03 7.92 13.37
N ASN A 109 2.75 7.77 13.02
CA ASN A 109 1.96 8.65 12.15
C ASN A 109 2.48 8.77 10.70
N GLU A 110 3.26 7.80 10.24
CA GLU A 110 3.86 7.79 8.90
C GLU A 110 3.28 6.66 8.00
N GLY A 111 2.14 6.09 8.40
CA GLY A 111 1.36 5.10 7.63
C GLY A 111 0.22 5.69 6.81
N MET A 112 -0.83 4.90 6.56
CA MET A 112 -2.03 5.32 5.82
C MET A 112 -3.00 6.12 6.71
N PRO A 113 -3.76 7.07 6.15
CA PRO A 113 -4.81 7.77 6.88
C PRO A 113 -5.92 6.82 7.33
N SER A 114 -6.49 7.08 8.50
CA SER A 114 -7.64 6.34 9.03
C SER A 114 -8.95 6.88 8.48
N THR A 115 -9.82 6.00 7.98
CA THR A 115 -11.19 6.35 7.59
C THR A 115 -12.11 6.51 8.80
N SER A 116 -11.89 5.72 9.86
CA SER A 116 -12.72 5.73 11.07
C SER A 116 -12.42 6.91 12.00
N ASN A 117 -11.21 7.47 11.93
CA ASN A 117 -10.80 8.60 12.75
C ASN A 117 -10.06 9.65 11.88
N PRO A 118 -10.78 10.60 11.28
CA PRO A 118 -10.17 11.60 10.41
C PRO A 118 -9.05 12.39 11.10
N GLY A 119 -7.93 12.54 10.41
CA GLY A 119 -6.76 13.26 10.93
C GLY A 119 -5.74 12.37 11.65
N THR A 120 -6.04 11.08 11.89
CA THR A 120 -5.06 10.11 12.38
C THR A 120 -4.50 9.26 11.24
N TYR A 121 -3.30 8.76 11.46
CA TYR A 121 -2.57 7.91 10.53
C TYR A 121 -2.13 6.64 11.26
N GLY A 122 -1.97 5.55 10.52
CA GLY A 122 -1.19 4.42 11.01
C GLY A 122 0.30 4.76 11.02
N ASP A 123 1.11 3.74 11.18
CA ASP A 123 2.55 3.88 11.34
C ASP A 123 3.32 3.27 10.17
N LEU A 124 4.54 3.78 9.96
CA LEU A 124 5.51 3.16 9.06
C LEU A 124 6.34 2.15 9.86
N ILE A 125 6.36 0.91 9.40
CA ILE A 125 7.14 -0.19 9.98
C ILE A 125 8.25 -0.56 9.01
N ILE A 126 9.48 -0.31 9.43
CA ILE A 126 10.67 -0.58 8.64
C ILE A 126 11.22 -1.93 9.08
N GLU A 127 11.13 -2.92 8.19
CA GLU A 127 11.76 -4.22 8.38
C GLU A 127 13.19 -4.15 7.86
N LEU A 128 14.17 -4.31 8.76
CA LEU A 128 15.58 -4.25 8.42
C LEU A 128 16.12 -5.63 8.07
N GLU A 129 16.73 -5.73 6.89
CA GLU A 129 17.47 -6.89 6.46
C GLU A 129 18.97 -6.57 6.47
N VAL A 130 19.74 -7.39 7.20
CA VAL A 130 21.19 -7.19 7.32
C VAL A 130 21.90 -7.94 6.21
N GLN A 131 22.61 -7.19 5.36
CA GLN A 131 23.50 -7.73 4.35
C GLN A 131 24.87 -8.00 4.97
N TYR A 132 25.21 -9.29 5.08
CA TYR A 132 26.50 -9.74 5.57
C TYR A 132 27.58 -9.63 4.49
N PRO A 133 28.84 -9.32 4.86
CA PRO A 133 29.96 -9.44 3.94
C PRO A 133 30.19 -10.91 3.59
N ASN A 134 30.68 -11.18 2.38
CA ASN A 134 30.92 -12.54 1.91
C ASN A 134 32.13 -13.21 2.61
N GLN A 135 33.12 -12.42 3.04
CA GLN A 135 34.36 -12.89 3.65
C GLN A 135 34.90 -11.85 4.64
N LEU A 136 35.66 -12.32 5.64
CA LEU A 136 36.50 -11.52 6.52
C LEU A 136 37.90 -12.14 6.53
N SER A 137 38.94 -11.30 6.54
CA SER A 137 40.32 -11.76 6.72
C SER A 137 40.68 -11.81 8.20
N LEU A 138 41.38 -12.87 8.62
CA LEU A 138 42.05 -12.89 9.92
C LEU A 138 43.13 -11.79 9.94
N GLU A 139 43.11 -10.94 10.96
CA GLU A 139 44.25 -10.06 11.24
C GLU A 139 45.48 -10.91 11.58
N LYS A 140 46.66 -10.44 11.13
CA LYS A 140 47.95 -11.12 11.34
C LYS A 140 48.55 -10.76 12.68
#